data_AF-A0A0D2P4R6-F1
#
_entry.id   AF-A0A0D2P4R6-F1
#
_cell.length_a   1.000
_cell.length_b   1.000
_cell.length_c   1.000
_cell.angle_alpha   90.00
_cell.angle_beta   90.00
_cell.angle_gamma   90.00
#
_symmetry.space_group_name_H-M   'P 1'
#
loop_
_entity.id
_entity.type
_entity.pdbx_description
1 polymer ?
#
loop_
_entity_poly.entity_id
_entity_poly.type
_entity_poly.pdbx_seq_one_letter_code
_entity_poly.pdbx_strand_id
1 'polypeptide(L)'
;MLDPADEGNNSESETDDPLESAQVAKRPKKLPEFTAYVDIISPPRTVRGKETSTTRGPFFFNANTAHLEFLALLAACTVEPHFSASISAILQAHLYWKLNVPANDRKKPLPSEQGYRALLKKMDKLSGKNKDCTVTLSMPPLAKIAETRTNGGPNGSQGRGNTEVEEVEGKGGPLGTSIREQKAVIDPEISIVVDRLREMYPIGNDLHWPDDRVVTVNKSSWKLNDIRLRIWASKIIDKPPTATYDAPPTSSYFTESQKIRNPGAKGDLGPDPVPPPLNPYPGPAPVAPMPYGYPPYALPPPFYPQPPYAYPPYALGYPQPPFQLMDPRSHASVRPHTPGAHGPGSAPTSPIKILLPYPVSLDEFCERYEIDDEDKGWLAKLKFQPGDRRVENLNARIGRVTLASRNSPGMIFSPNKRPSYVI
;
A
#
# COMPACT_ATOMS: atom_id res chain seq x y z
N MET A 1 -32.10 38.76 -82.34
CA MET A 1 -32.06 37.80 -81.22
C MET A 1 -32.69 38.54 -80.05
N LEU A 2 -34.02 38.65 -79.88
CA LEU A 2 -35.07 37.61 -79.76
C LEU A 2 -34.60 36.53 -78.75
N ASP A 3 -35.19 36.31 -77.57
CA ASP A 3 -36.45 36.73 -76.94
C ASP A 3 -36.36 36.59 -75.39
N PRO A 4 -37.37 37.07 -74.62
CA PRO A 4 -37.40 37.22 -73.16
C PRO A 4 -38.15 36.08 -72.40
N ALA A 5 -38.13 36.20 -71.06
CA ALA A 5 -39.09 35.69 -70.05
C ALA A 5 -39.56 34.22 -70.11
N ASP A 6 -39.41 33.49 -69.00
CA ASP A 6 -40.37 32.45 -68.63
C ASP A 6 -40.67 32.45 -67.13
N GLU A 7 -41.95 32.42 -66.85
CA GLU A 7 -42.59 32.37 -65.54
C GLU A 7 -42.65 30.91 -65.09
N GLY A 8 -42.23 30.65 -63.84
CA GLY A 8 -42.23 29.30 -63.26
C GLY A 8 -42.93 29.27 -61.91
N ASN A 9 -44.19 29.68 -61.90
CA ASN A 9 -45.17 29.44 -60.85
C ASN A 9 -45.30 27.92 -60.58
N ASN A 10 -45.04 27.43 -59.36
CA ASN A 10 -45.87 26.34 -58.83
C ASN A 10 -45.70 26.01 -57.33
N SER A 11 -46.86 26.05 -56.67
CA SER A 11 -47.36 25.11 -55.66
C SER A 11 -46.70 25.12 -54.29
N GLU A 12 -47.28 25.97 -53.44
CA GLU A 12 -47.64 25.65 -52.07
C GLU A 12 -48.32 24.27 -52.01
N SER A 13 -47.62 23.25 -51.51
CA SER A 13 -48.25 22.04 -50.98
C SER A 13 -48.07 22.03 -49.47
N GLU A 14 -49.08 22.59 -48.81
CA GLU A 14 -49.37 22.48 -47.39
C GLU A 14 -49.71 21.01 -47.09
N THR A 15 -48.68 20.21 -46.81
CA THR A 15 -48.86 18.86 -46.27
C THR A 15 -48.75 18.97 -44.77
N ASP A 16 -49.90 18.99 -44.11
CA ASP A 16 -50.07 18.69 -42.68
C ASP A 16 -49.59 17.25 -42.43
N ASP A 17 -48.27 17.07 -42.30
CA ASP A 17 -47.70 15.84 -41.79
C ASP A 17 -47.94 15.78 -40.27
N PRO A 18 -48.55 14.70 -39.77
CA PRO A 18 -48.83 14.54 -38.36
C PRO A 18 -47.51 14.57 -37.60
N LEU A 19 -47.46 15.37 -36.54
CA LEU A 19 -46.42 15.46 -35.52
C LEU A 19 -46.08 14.07 -34.95
N GLU A 20 -45.32 13.28 -35.71
CA GLU A 20 -44.52 12.20 -35.20
C GLU A 20 -43.39 12.90 -34.45
N SER A 21 -43.61 13.04 -33.15
CA SER A 21 -42.65 13.56 -32.18
C SER A 21 -41.43 12.65 -32.17
N ALA A 22 -40.59 12.81 -33.19
CA ALA A 22 -39.26 12.26 -33.27
C ALA A 22 -38.51 12.89 -32.10
N GLN A 23 -38.50 12.17 -30.97
CA GLN A 23 -37.58 12.42 -29.89
C GLN A 23 -36.19 12.27 -30.48
N VAL A 24 -35.64 13.40 -30.97
CA VAL A 24 -34.26 13.52 -31.41
C VAL A 24 -33.44 13.09 -30.20
N ALA A 25 -33.00 11.82 -30.23
CA ALA A 25 -32.19 11.22 -29.20
C ALA A 25 -30.91 12.04 -29.12
N LYS A 26 -30.89 13.00 -28.19
CA LYS A 26 -29.74 13.87 -27.93
C LYS A 26 -28.57 12.94 -27.65
N ARG A 27 -27.64 12.84 -28.61
CA ARG A 27 -26.43 12.04 -28.45
C ARG A 27 -25.81 12.38 -27.09
N PRO A 28 -25.55 11.39 -26.23
CA PRO A 28 -25.05 11.65 -24.89
C PRO A 28 -23.75 12.46 -25.01
N LYS A 29 -23.71 13.64 -24.38
CA LYS A 29 -22.52 14.49 -24.38
C LYS A 29 -21.38 13.69 -23.76
N LYS A 30 -20.32 13.43 -24.53
CA LYS A 30 -19.13 12.74 -24.03
C LYS A 30 -18.54 13.57 -22.90
N LEU A 31 -18.48 13.00 -21.70
CA LEU A 31 -17.90 13.67 -20.54
C LEU A 31 -16.40 13.87 -20.77
N PRO A 32 -15.83 14.99 -20.28
CA PRO A 32 -14.41 15.23 -20.40
C PRO A 32 -13.64 14.20 -19.55
N GLU A 33 -12.66 13.57 -20.19
CA GLU A 33 -11.72 12.63 -19.58
C GLU A 33 -10.43 13.39 -19.22
N PHE A 34 -9.89 13.11 -18.05
CA PHE A 34 -8.71 13.75 -17.49
C PHE A 34 -7.58 12.73 -17.32
N THR A 35 -6.35 13.17 -17.50
CA THR A 35 -5.16 12.30 -17.40
C THR A 35 -4.36 12.64 -16.14
N ALA A 36 -4.02 11.64 -15.34
CA ALA A 36 -3.16 11.79 -14.16
C ALA A 36 -1.89 10.94 -14.24
N TYR A 37 -0.77 11.55 -13.83
CA TYR A 37 0.48 10.87 -13.50
C TYR A 37 0.69 10.91 -11.98
N VAL A 38 1.46 9.98 -11.43
CA VAL A 38 1.72 9.89 -9.99
C VAL A 38 3.21 9.87 -9.70
N ASP A 39 3.70 10.89 -9.01
CA ASP A 39 5.06 10.96 -8.48
C ASP A 39 5.08 10.44 -7.03
N ILE A 40 5.71 9.28 -6.83
CA ILE A 40 5.96 8.69 -5.52
C ILE A 40 7.30 9.21 -5.01
N ILE A 41 7.26 10.11 -4.01
CA ILE A 41 8.44 10.80 -3.48
C ILE A 41 8.96 10.02 -2.27
N SER A 42 10.05 9.27 -2.47
CA SER A 42 10.70 8.53 -1.39
C SER A 42 11.67 9.43 -0.60
N PRO A 43 11.68 9.33 0.75
CA PRO A 43 12.62 10.08 1.56
C PRO A 43 14.07 9.69 1.23
N PRO A 44 15.04 10.60 1.46
CA PRO A 44 16.44 10.33 1.16
C PRO A 44 16.97 9.16 2.00
N ARG A 45 17.64 8.20 1.35
CA ARG A 45 18.19 7.00 2.03
C ARG A 45 19.35 7.27 2.96
N THR A 46 20.03 8.40 2.78
CA THR A 46 21.16 8.84 3.58
C THR A 46 20.99 10.31 3.96
N VAL A 47 21.63 10.77 5.03
CA VAL A 47 21.55 12.16 5.51
C VAL A 47 21.96 13.18 4.44
N ARG A 48 22.78 12.79 3.47
CA ARG A 48 23.22 13.62 2.33
C ARG A 48 22.52 13.26 1.01
N GLY A 49 21.57 12.33 1.04
CA GLY A 49 20.84 11.88 -0.13
C GLY A 49 19.83 12.92 -0.59
N LYS A 50 19.59 12.98 -1.90
CA LYS A 50 18.44 13.70 -2.46
C LYS A 50 17.21 12.80 -2.41
N GLU A 51 16.03 13.40 -2.31
CA GLU A 51 14.77 12.69 -2.50
C GLU A 51 14.76 12.00 -3.87
N THR A 52 14.26 10.77 -3.91
CA THR A 52 14.10 10.03 -5.15
C THR A 52 12.62 9.97 -5.50
N SER A 53 12.26 10.48 -6.67
CA SER A 53 10.89 10.39 -7.20
C SER A 53 10.78 9.20 -8.15
N THR A 54 9.70 8.43 -8.03
CA THR A 54 9.32 7.40 -9.00
C THR A 54 7.98 7.76 -9.60
N THR A 55 7.96 8.02 -10.91
CA THR A 55 6.73 8.35 -11.62
C THR A 55 5.99 7.08 -12.07
N ARG A 56 4.68 7.03 -11.87
CA ARG A 56 3.74 5.99 -12.26
C ARG A 56 2.60 6.60 -13.10
N GLY A 57 1.89 5.75 -13.83
CA GLY A 57 0.78 6.14 -14.71
C GLY A 57 1.11 6.04 -16.21
N PRO A 58 0.26 6.60 -17.08
CA PRO A 58 -0.92 7.41 -16.75
C PRO A 58 -2.10 6.56 -16.23
N PHE A 59 -3.02 7.20 -15.52
CA PHE A 59 -4.38 6.70 -15.34
C PHE A 59 -5.40 7.78 -15.69
N PHE A 60 -6.61 7.36 -16.06
CA PHE A 60 -7.67 8.22 -16.57
C PHE A 60 -8.84 8.26 -15.61
N PHE A 61 -9.48 9.43 -15.49
CA PHE A 61 -10.69 9.62 -14.69
C PHE A 61 -11.51 10.77 -15.27
N ASN A 62 -12.80 10.83 -14.94
CA ASN A 62 -13.74 11.77 -15.56
C ASN A 62 -14.28 12.78 -14.55
N ALA A 63 -14.98 13.81 -15.05
CA ALA A 63 -15.67 14.79 -14.21
C ALA A 63 -16.70 14.18 -13.22
N ASN A 64 -17.20 12.99 -13.53
CA ASN A 64 -18.20 12.27 -12.72
C ASN A 64 -17.59 11.20 -11.82
N THR A 65 -16.27 10.97 -11.87
CA THR A 65 -15.62 9.97 -11.01
C THR A 65 -15.79 10.37 -9.55
N ALA A 66 -16.29 9.46 -8.73
CA ALA A 66 -16.45 9.73 -7.30
C ALA A 66 -15.08 9.81 -6.60
N HIS A 67 -14.97 10.54 -5.49
CA HIS A 67 -13.69 10.67 -4.78
C HIS A 67 -13.12 9.31 -4.35
N LEU A 68 -13.97 8.40 -3.88
CA LEU A 68 -13.56 7.06 -3.47
C LEU A 68 -13.04 6.23 -4.66
N GLU A 69 -13.71 6.33 -5.80
CA GLU A 69 -13.31 5.66 -7.05
C GLU A 69 -11.98 6.22 -7.56
N PHE A 70 -11.80 7.55 -7.52
CA PHE A 70 -10.53 8.20 -7.83
C PHE A 70 -9.38 7.68 -6.93
N LEU A 71 -9.61 7.55 -5.62
CA LEU A 71 -8.62 6.97 -4.72
C LEU A 71 -8.34 5.50 -5.01
N ALA A 72 -9.34 4.72 -5.44
CA ALA A 72 -9.16 3.33 -5.86
C ALA A 72 -8.27 3.24 -7.12
N LEU A 73 -8.52 4.08 -8.12
CA LEU A 73 -7.71 4.18 -9.34
C LEU A 73 -6.28 4.61 -9.01
N LEU A 74 -6.11 5.60 -8.12
CA LEU A 74 -4.81 6.03 -7.62
C LEU A 74 -4.06 4.90 -6.91
N ALA A 75 -4.73 4.14 -6.04
CA ALA A 75 -4.15 2.99 -5.36
C ALA A 75 -3.71 1.93 -6.39
N ALA A 76 -4.57 1.58 -7.35
CA ALA A 76 -4.24 0.60 -8.38
C ALA A 76 -3.03 1.02 -9.23
N CYS A 77 -2.89 2.31 -9.54
CA CYS A 77 -1.80 2.85 -10.35
C CYS A 77 -0.45 2.89 -9.61
N THR A 78 -0.47 3.04 -8.28
CA THR A 78 0.73 3.24 -7.47
C THR A 78 1.39 1.94 -7.03
N VAL A 79 0.69 0.82 -7.16
CA VAL A 79 1.07 -0.47 -6.58
C VAL A 79 1.89 -1.27 -7.58
N GLU A 80 2.93 -1.96 -7.09
CA GLU A 80 3.73 -2.85 -7.93
C GLU A 80 2.93 -4.08 -8.39
N PRO A 81 3.30 -4.74 -9.51
CA PRO A 81 2.52 -5.84 -10.12
C PRO A 81 2.19 -7.06 -9.24
N HIS A 82 2.64 -7.06 -7.98
CA HIS A 82 2.54 -8.17 -7.04
C HIS A 82 1.91 -7.78 -5.69
N PHE A 83 1.41 -6.55 -5.56
CA PHE A 83 0.83 -6.06 -4.32
C PHE A 83 -0.67 -5.76 -4.52
N SER A 84 -1.45 -5.93 -3.45
CA SER A 84 -2.86 -5.56 -3.42
C SER A 84 -2.98 -4.07 -3.11
N ALA A 85 -3.66 -3.33 -3.98
CA ALA A 85 -3.95 -1.92 -3.77
C ALA A 85 -5.07 -1.73 -2.75
N SER A 86 -4.79 -1.06 -1.64
CA SER A 86 -5.80 -0.60 -0.70
C SER A 86 -5.81 0.92 -0.62
N ILE A 87 -7.00 1.52 -0.65
CA ILE A 87 -7.21 2.96 -0.42
C ILE A 87 -6.65 3.36 0.95
N SER A 88 -6.73 2.49 1.95
CA SER A 88 -6.21 2.76 3.30
C SER A 88 -4.68 2.90 3.37
N ALA A 89 -3.94 2.42 2.36
CA ALA A 89 -2.49 2.60 2.28
C ALA A 89 -2.08 4.00 1.82
N ILE A 90 -3.02 4.77 1.24
CA ILE A 90 -2.77 6.14 0.77
C ILE A 90 -2.81 7.09 1.95
N LEU A 91 -1.67 7.72 2.25
CA LEU A 91 -1.56 8.80 3.22
C LEU A 91 -2.14 10.10 2.64
N GLN A 92 -3.47 10.22 2.63
CA GLN A 92 -4.20 11.35 2.00
C GLN A 92 -3.72 12.72 2.49
N ALA A 93 -3.32 12.86 3.76
CA ALA A 93 -2.77 14.10 4.32
C ALA A 93 -1.55 14.65 3.56
N HIS A 94 -0.81 13.78 2.87
CA HIS A 94 0.38 14.12 2.08
C HIS A 94 0.14 13.97 0.56
N LEU A 95 -1.11 13.91 0.12
CA LEU A 95 -1.47 13.90 -1.29
C LEU A 95 -1.53 15.34 -1.80
N TYR A 96 -0.78 15.62 -2.86
CA TYR A 96 -0.77 16.92 -3.54
C TYR A 96 -1.01 16.74 -5.02
N TRP A 97 -1.47 17.79 -5.69
CA TRP A 97 -1.61 17.83 -7.14
C TRP A 97 -1.07 19.12 -7.72
N LYS A 98 -0.63 19.07 -8.98
CA LYS A 98 -0.30 20.24 -9.80
C LYS A 98 -0.68 20.00 -11.25
N LEU A 99 -0.91 21.07 -12.00
CA LEU A 99 -1.06 21.00 -13.45
C LEU A 99 0.30 20.73 -14.11
N ASN A 100 0.31 19.96 -15.21
CA ASN A 100 1.53 19.85 -16.03
C ASN A 100 1.81 21.13 -16.81
N VAL A 101 0.75 21.83 -17.23
CA VAL A 101 0.81 23.09 -17.96
C VAL A 101 -0.06 24.13 -17.24
N PRO A 102 0.49 25.29 -16.82
CA PRO A 102 1.88 25.72 -16.95
C PRO A 102 2.83 24.96 -15.99
N ALA A 103 4.09 24.79 -16.39
CA ALA A 103 5.11 24.07 -15.61
C ALA A 103 5.34 24.64 -14.19
N ASN A 104 5.05 25.93 -14.00
CA ASN A 104 5.21 26.66 -12.74
C ASN A 104 3.96 26.62 -11.84
N ASP A 105 3.00 25.72 -12.09
CA ASP A 105 1.85 25.58 -11.19
C ASP A 105 2.29 25.10 -9.80
N ARG A 106 1.80 25.77 -8.76
CA ARG A 106 2.13 25.43 -7.37
C ARG A 106 1.40 24.15 -6.98
N LYS A 107 2.09 23.28 -6.22
CA LYS A 107 1.47 22.10 -5.60
C LYS A 107 0.33 22.53 -4.69
N LYS A 108 -0.83 21.90 -4.85
CA LYS A 108 -2.04 22.13 -4.06
C LYS A 108 -2.39 20.87 -3.29
N PRO A 109 -2.86 20.98 -2.03
CA PRO A 109 -3.21 19.81 -1.22
C PRO A 109 -4.47 19.10 -1.77
N LEU A 110 -4.50 17.76 -1.65
CA LEU A 110 -5.62 16.88 -2.00
C LEU A 110 -6.03 15.91 -0.85
N PRO A 111 -6.10 16.33 0.43
CA PRO A 111 -6.33 15.40 1.53
C PRO A 111 -7.80 15.03 1.76
N SER A 112 -8.73 15.71 1.09
CA SER A 112 -10.16 15.60 1.35
C SER A 112 -10.98 15.65 0.08
N GLU A 113 -12.24 15.23 0.18
CA GLU A 113 -13.21 15.32 -0.91
C GLU A 113 -13.37 16.76 -1.43
N GLN A 114 -13.26 17.77 -0.56
CA GLN A 114 -13.30 19.17 -0.98
C GLN A 114 -12.10 19.53 -1.87
N GLY A 115 -10.91 19.03 -1.55
CA GLY A 115 -9.73 19.17 -2.40
C GLY A 115 -9.94 18.53 -3.77
N TYR A 116 -10.55 17.34 -3.79
CA TYR A 116 -10.90 16.64 -5.03
C TYR A 116 -11.92 17.40 -5.88
N ARG A 117 -12.97 17.95 -5.26
CA ARG A 117 -13.93 18.83 -5.96
C ARG A 117 -13.26 20.09 -6.52
N ALA A 118 -12.29 20.66 -5.82
CA ALA A 118 -11.52 21.80 -6.31
C ALA A 118 -10.64 21.45 -7.52
N LEU A 119 -10.03 20.25 -7.51
CA LEU A 119 -9.32 19.68 -8.65
C LEU A 119 -10.27 19.53 -9.85
N LEU A 120 -11.42 18.88 -9.68
CA LEU A 120 -12.42 18.70 -10.75
C LEU A 120 -12.90 20.02 -11.34
N LYS A 121 -13.23 21.01 -10.49
CA LYS A 121 -13.64 22.36 -10.93
C LYS A 121 -12.54 23.04 -11.76
N LYS A 122 -11.26 22.81 -11.44
CA LYS A 122 -10.14 23.35 -12.21
C LYS A 122 -10.01 22.65 -13.56
N MET A 123 -10.12 21.32 -13.58
CA MET A 123 -10.08 20.50 -14.79
C MET A 123 -11.21 20.85 -15.75
N ASP A 124 -12.44 20.97 -15.24
CA ASP A 124 -13.63 21.35 -16.03
C ASP A 124 -13.46 22.73 -16.69
N LYS A 125 -12.93 23.71 -15.93
CA LYS A 125 -12.61 25.04 -16.46
C LYS A 125 -11.53 25.02 -17.55
N LEU A 126 -10.60 24.07 -17.52
CA LEU A 126 -9.58 23.90 -18.57
C LEU A 126 -10.17 23.20 -19.78
N SER A 127 -10.97 22.16 -19.57
CA SER A 127 -11.67 21.41 -20.62
C SER A 127 -12.61 22.32 -21.42
N GLY A 128 -13.41 23.16 -20.76
CA GLY A 128 -14.27 24.14 -21.44
C GLY A 128 -13.51 25.22 -22.22
N LYS A 129 -12.18 25.31 -22.05
CA LYS A 129 -11.29 26.17 -22.83
C LYS A 129 -10.46 25.39 -23.85
N ASN A 130 -10.77 24.10 -24.08
CA ASN A 130 -10.01 23.18 -24.92
C ASN A 130 -8.50 23.15 -24.59
N LYS A 131 -8.16 23.20 -23.29
CA LYS A 131 -6.79 23.09 -22.81
C LYS A 131 -6.49 21.69 -22.29
N ASP A 132 -5.22 21.33 -22.28
CA ASP A 132 -4.73 20.07 -21.72
C ASP A 132 -5.19 19.87 -20.27
N CYS A 133 -5.86 18.76 -20.01
CA CYS A 133 -6.37 18.37 -18.70
C CYS A 133 -5.49 17.28 -18.07
N THR A 134 -4.19 17.58 -17.97
CA THR A 134 -3.18 16.66 -17.43
C THR A 134 -2.68 17.15 -16.08
N VAL A 135 -2.70 16.27 -15.07
CA VAL A 135 -2.25 16.56 -13.72
C VAL A 135 -1.17 15.59 -13.26
N THR A 136 -0.28 16.08 -12.39
CA THR A 136 0.66 15.24 -11.64
C THR A 136 0.24 15.23 -10.18
N LEU A 137 0.01 14.03 -9.64
CA LEU A 137 -0.22 13.77 -8.23
C LEU A 137 1.12 13.48 -7.56
N SER A 138 1.38 14.07 -6.40
CA SER A 138 2.58 13.79 -5.60
C SER A 138 2.17 13.20 -4.27
N MET A 139 2.79 12.09 -3.88
CA MET A 139 2.52 11.44 -2.60
C MET A 139 3.76 10.71 -2.07
N PRO A 140 3.86 10.47 -0.74
CA PRO A 140 4.88 9.59 -0.19
C PRO A 140 4.67 8.13 -0.67
N PRO A 141 5.64 7.24 -0.44
CA PRO A 141 5.45 5.81 -0.65
C PRO A 141 4.24 5.35 0.15
N LEU A 142 3.45 4.45 -0.44
CA LEU A 142 2.34 3.83 0.26
C LEU A 142 2.84 3.29 1.59
N ALA A 143 2.07 3.51 2.66
CA ALA A 143 2.34 2.83 3.91
C ALA A 143 2.37 1.34 3.56
N LYS A 144 3.50 0.68 3.82
CA LYS A 144 3.48 -0.78 3.85
C LYS A 144 2.42 -1.08 4.88
N ILE A 145 1.25 -1.55 4.43
CA ILE A 145 0.33 -2.21 5.30
C ILE A 145 1.20 -3.34 5.82
N ALA A 146 1.68 -3.18 7.06
CA ALA A 146 2.31 -4.26 7.75
C ALA A 146 1.22 -5.33 7.70
N GLU A 147 1.40 -6.33 6.83
CA GLU A 147 0.67 -7.58 6.94
C GLU A 147 0.66 -7.86 8.42
N THR A 148 -0.53 -7.85 9.02
CA THR A 148 -0.70 -7.86 10.47
C THR A 148 0.09 -9.05 10.99
N ARG A 149 1.32 -8.78 11.44
CA ARG A 149 2.18 -9.76 12.05
C ARG A 149 1.50 -10.06 13.37
N THR A 150 0.71 -11.12 13.41
CA THR A 150 0.25 -11.74 14.65
C THR A 150 1.47 -12.38 15.32
N ASN A 151 2.36 -11.54 15.83
CA ASN A 151 3.32 -11.90 16.87
C ASN A 151 2.52 -12.08 18.16
N GLY A 152 2.04 -13.30 18.38
CA GLY A 152 1.69 -13.82 19.69
C GLY A 152 2.89 -14.55 20.25
N GLY A 153 3.78 -13.83 20.93
CA GLY A 153 4.72 -14.39 21.88
C GLY A 153 4.93 -13.38 23.00
N PRO A 154 4.52 -13.67 24.24
CA PRO A 154 5.11 -13.03 25.40
C PRO A 154 6.46 -13.69 25.72
N ASN A 155 7.42 -12.82 26.03
CA ASN A 155 8.83 -13.07 26.29
C ASN A 155 9.14 -14.15 27.33
N GLY A 156 10.35 -14.70 27.20
CA GLY A 156 11.02 -15.35 28.33
C GLY A 156 12.45 -15.77 28.05
N SER A 157 13.37 -14.81 27.84
CA SER A 157 14.74 -15.04 28.29
C SER A 157 14.71 -15.16 29.81
N GLN A 158 15.20 -16.31 30.29
CA GLN A 158 15.33 -16.68 31.68
C GLN A 158 16.07 -15.64 32.52
N GLY A 159 15.49 -15.41 33.69
CA GLY A 159 16.13 -14.99 34.92
C GLY A 159 15.33 -15.54 36.12
N ARG A 160 15.50 -16.84 36.40
CA ARG A 160 15.21 -17.61 37.64
C ARG A 160 13.81 -17.55 38.31
N GLY A 161 13.23 -18.73 38.53
CA GLY A 161 12.25 -18.99 39.61
C GLY A 161 11.23 -20.09 39.28
N ASN A 162 11.33 -21.24 39.96
CA ASN A 162 10.45 -22.41 39.87
C ASN A 162 8.96 -22.08 39.94
N THR A 163 8.11 -22.82 39.21
CA THR A 163 7.10 -23.76 39.77
C THR A 163 6.34 -24.43 38.61
N GLU A 164 6.46 -25.75 38.62
CA GLU A 164 5.69 -26.80 37.93
C GLU A 164 4.17 -26.64 38.08
N VAL A 165 3.40 -26.68 36.98
CA VAL A 165 2.15 -27.48 36.82
C VAL A 165 1.89 -27.63 35.30
N GLU A 166 1.56 -28.86 34.90
CA GLU A 166 1.08 -29.28 33.58
C GLU A 166 -0.12 -28.46 33.06
N GLU A 167 -0.40 -28.49 31.74
CA GLU A 167 -1.66 -29.02 31.20
C GLU A 167 -1.91 -28.60 29.72
N VAL A 168 -1.92 -29.63 28.86
CA VAL A 168 -2.76 -29.91 27.67
C VAL A 168 -2.64 -29.10 26.37
N GLU A 169 -2.18 -29.84 25.34
CA GLU A 169 -2.31 -29.59 23.91
C GLU A 169 -3.76 -29.38 23.45
N GLY A 170 -3.98 -28.36 22.61
CA GLY A 170 -5.25 -28.10 21.94
C GLY A 170 -5.09 -27.37 20.61
N LYS A 171 -4.71 -28.13 19.58
CA LYS A 171 -4.86 -27.90 18.11
C LYS A 171 -5.46 -26.56 17.64
N GLY A 172 -4.68 -25.80 16.86
CA GLY A 172 -5.18 -24.73 15.97
C GLY A 172 -4.18 -24.44 14.84
N GLY A 173 -4.52 -24.83 13.62
CA GLY A 173 -3.60 -25.03 12.48
C GLY A 173 -3.05 -23.79 11.74
N PRO A 174 -2.27 -24.03 10.65
CA PRO A 174 -1.20 -23.12 10.21
C PRO A 174 -1.43 -22.52 8.82
N LEU A 175 -1.35 -21.19 8.66
CA LEU A 175 -1.35 -20.54 7.33
C LEU A 175 -0.41 -19.33 7.30
N GLY A 176 0.76 -19.53 6.68
CA GLY A 176 1.75 -18.50 6.43
C GLY A 176 2.77 -18.96 5.38
N THR A 177 2.37 -18.95 4.11
CA THR A 177 3.24 -19.27 2.96
C THR A 177 2.98 -18.29 1.81
N SER A 178 3.97 -18.07 0.93
CA SER A 178 3.97 -17.04 -0.13
C SER A 178 2.84 -17.22 -1.17
N ILE A 179 2.48 -16.22 -1.98
CA ILE A 179 1.35 -16.30 -2.96
C ILE A 179 1.42 -17.54 -3.89
N ARG A 180 2.62 -17.98 -4.29
CA ARG A 180 2.81 -19.20 -5.09
C ARG A 180 2.51 -20.49 -4.30
N GLU A 181 2.71 -20.40 -3.00
CA GLU A 181 2.60 -21.44 -1.98
C GLU A 181 1.19 -21.48 -1.38
N GLN A 182 0.44 -20.37 -1.44
CA GLN A 182 -1.01 -20.29 -1.22
C GLN A 182 -1.78 -20.84 -2.42
N LYS A 183 -1.30 -20.61 -3.65
CA LYS A 183 -1.85 -21.29 -4.83
C LYS A 183 -1.72 -22.82 -4.71
N ALA A 184 -0.62 -23.28 -4.09
CA ALA A 184 -0.41 -24.69 -3.78
C ALA A 184 -1.29 -25.24 -2.63
N VAL A 185 -1.90 -24.38 -1.80
CA VAL A 185 -2.88 -24.78 -0.78
C VAL A 185 -4.23 -25.15 -1.42
N ILE A 186 -4.50 -24.67 -2.63
CA ILE A 186 -5.81 -24.82 -3.29
C ILE A 186 -5.79 -25.95 -4.32
N ASP A 187 -4.61 -26.47 -4.69
CA ASP A 187 -4.51 -27.51 -5.71
C ASP A 187 -4.68 -28.91 -5.09
N PRO A 188 -5.80 -29.62 -5.33
CA PRO A 188 -6.01 -30.96 -4.79
C PRO A 188 -4.94 -31.95 -5.28
N GLU A 189 -4.35 -31.72 -6.46
CA GLU A 189 -3.27 -32.59 -6.98
C GLU A 189 -2.02 -32.52 -6.11
N ILE A 190 -1.67 -31.34 -5.59
CA ILE A 190 -0.51 -31.16 -4.71
C ILE A 190 -0.71 -31.89 -3.38
N SER A 191 -1.94 -31.90 -2.85
CA SER A 191 -2.22 -32.59 -1.58
C SER A 191 -1.96 -34.09 -1.66
N ILE A 192 -2.35 -34.74 -2.77
CA ILE A 192 -2.12 -36.17 -3.00
C ILE A 192 -0.62 -36.49 -3.01
N VAL A 193 0.17 -35.64 -3.67
CA VAL A 193 1.63 -35.83 -3.74
C VAL A 193 2.30 -35.54 -2.38
N VAL A 194 1.81 -34.58 -1.61
CA VAL A 194 2.30 -34.32 -0.24
C VAL A 194 2.05 -35.51 0.67
N ASP A 195 0.86 -36.11 0.61
CA ASP A 195 0.53 -37.27 1.44
C ASP A 195 1.39 -38.48 1.05
N ARG A 196 1.62 -38.69 -0.25
CA ARG A 196 2.58 -39.70 -0.75
C ARG A 196 4.00 -39.47 -0.22
N LEU A 197 4.48 -38.22 -0.22
CA LEU A 197 5.80 -37.88 0.35
C LEU A 197 5.84 -38.11 1.87
N ARG A 198 4.75 -37.85 2.61
CA ARG A 198 4.66 -38.12 4.05
C ARG A 198 4.66 -39.63 4.37
N GLU A 199 4.11 -40.45 3.49
CA GLU A 199 4.14 -41.90 3.61
C GLU A 199 5.54 -42.46 3.32
N MET A 200 6.22 -41.93 2.30
CA MET A 200 7.59 -42.35 1.95
C MET A 200 8.64 -41.88 2.96
N TYR A 201 8.45 -40.72 3.59
CA TYR A 201 9.36 -40.15 4.58
C TYR A 201 8.66 -39.94 5.92
N PRO A 202 8.37 -41.02 6.68
CA PRO A 202 7.74 -40.93 8.00
C PRO A 202 8.63 -40.18 9.02
N ILE A 203 8.02 -39.72 10.12
CA ILE A 203 8.79 -39.18 11.25
C ILE A 203 9.63 -40.33 11.82
N GLY A 204 10.93 -40.08 12.04
CA GLY A 204 11.86 -41.10 12.52
C GLY A 204 12.34 -42.09 11.46
N ASN A 205 12.20 -41.73 10.17
CA ASN A 205 12.76 -42.54 9.07
C ASN A 205 14.30 -42.66 9.11
N ASP A 206 14.99 -41.70 9.73
CA ASP A 206 16.44 -41.72 9.92
C ASP A 206 16.77 -41.91 11.41
N LEU A 207 17.62 -42.89 11.73
CA LEU A 207 18.05 -43.20 13.10
C LEU A 207 18.75 -42.03 13.78
N HIS A 208 19.38 -41.12 13.04
CA HIS A 208 20.08 -39.97 13.61
C HIS A 208 19.13 -38.83 14.00
N TRP A 209 17.90 -38.82 13.47
CA TRP A 209 16.88 -37.81 13.75
C TRP A 209 15.52 -38.47 13.98
N PRO A 210 15.31 -39.14 15.13
CA PRO A 210 14.10 -39.93 15.40
C PRO A 210 12.83 -39.07 15.43
N ASP A 211 12.96 -37.78 15.75
CA ASP A 211 11.82 -36.86 15.89
C ASP A 211 11.48 -36.11 14.59
N ASP A 212 12.29 -36.26 13.55
CA ASP A 212 12.17 -35.47 12.31
C ASP A 212 11.95 -36.36 11.08
N ARG A 213 11.29 -35.78 10.06
CA ARG A 213 11.27 -36.33 8.71
C ARG A 213 12.53 -35.89 7.99
N VAL A 214 13.34 -36.82 7.53
CA VAL A 214 14.61 -36.51 6.84
C VAL A 214 14.65 -37.22 5.49
N VAL A 215 15.05 -36.47 4.46
CA VAL A 215 15.46 -37.04 3.17
C VAL A 215 16.98 -36.97 3.07
N THR A 216 17.61 -38.07 2.64
CA THR A 216 19.05 -38.14 2.40
C THR A 216 19.31 -38.49 0.94
N VAL A 217 19.92 -37.58 0.20
CA VAL A 217 20.31 -37.76 -1.21
C VAL A 217 21.78 -37.39 -1.37
N ASN A 218 22.58 -38.25 -1.99
CA ASN A 218 24.00 -38.01 -2.25
C ASN A 218 24.81 -37.60 -1.00
N LYS A 219 24.55 -38.21 0.17
CA LYS A 219 25.17 -37.87 1.48
C LYS A 219 24.83 -36.47 2.00
N SER A 220 23.83 -35.82 1.41
CA SER A 220 23.24 -34.59 1.93
C SER A 220 21.86 -34.90 2.50
N SER A 221 21.64 -34.46 3.74
CA SER A 221 20.40 -34.70 4.48
C SER A 221 19.68 -33.37 4.67
N TRP A 222 18.37 -33.36 4.49
CA TRP A 222 17.52 -32.19 4.73
C TRP A 222 16.31 -32.59 5.57
N LYS A 223 16.03 -31.77 6.58
CA LYS A 223 14.79 -31.86 7.36
C LYS A 223 13.60 -31.48 6.48
N LEU A 224 12.57 -32.31 6.45
CA LEU A 224 11.33 -32.10 5.68
C LEU A 224 10.25 -31.51 6.59
N ASN A 225 10.10 -30.18 6.52
CA ASN A 225 8.95 -29.49 7.08
C ASN A 225 7.80 -29.47 6.07
N ASP A 226 6.57 -29.19 6.51
CA ASP A 226 5.38 -29.10 5.63
C ASP A 226 5.58 -28.18 4.42
N ILE A 227 6.30 -27.06 4.62
CA ILE A 227 6.65 -26.11 3.56
C ILE A 227 7.51 -26.79 2.48
N ARG A 228 8.57 -27.52 2.89
CA ARG A 228 9.47 -28.22 1.96
C ARG A 228 8.76 -29.34 1.21
N LEU A 229 7.87 -30.09 1.88
CA LEU A 229 7.05 -31.12 1.26
C LEU A 229 6.14 -30.56 0.16
N ARG A 230 5.50 -29.40 0.39
CA ARG A 230 4.65 -28.74 -0.62
C ARG A 230 5.43 -28.21 -1.81
N ILE A 231 6.59 -27.60 -1.56
CA ILE A 231 7.47 -27.14 -2.63
C ILE A 231 7.96 -28.33 -3.47
N TRP A 232 8.31 -29.43 -2.83
CA TRP A 232 8.71 -30.66 -3.50
C TRP A 232 7.55 -31.23 -4.33
N ALA A 233 6.37 -31.37 -3.76
CA ALA A 233 5.17 -31.85 -4.44
C ALA A 233 4.82 -31.00 -5.68
N SER A 234 4.84 -29.66 -5.55
CA SER A 234 4.62 -28.75 -6.69
C SER A 234 5.60 -28.99 -7.83
N LYS A 235 6.87 -29.33 -7.53
CA LYS A 235 7.92 -29.57 -8.53
C LYS A 235 7.83 -30.93 -9.22
N ILE A 236 7.15 -31.89 -8.58
CA ILE A 236 6.80 -33.20 -9.17
C ILE A 236 5.64 -33.04 -10.18
N ILE A 237 4.69 -32.14 -9.90
CA ILE A 237 3.50 -31.92 -10.76
C ILE A 237 3.79 -30.97 -11.93
N ASP A 238 4.79 -30.09 -11.81
CA ASP A 238 5.24 -29.21 -12.89
C ASP A 238 5.44 -29.98 -14.21
N LYS A 239 5.16 -29.32 -15.35
CA LYS A 239 5.34 -29.91 -16.70
C LYS A 239 6.39 -29.09 -17.48
N PRO A 240 7.61 -29.63 -17.72
CA PRO A 240 8.09 -30.96 -17.33
C PRO A 240 8.41 -31.07 -15.82
N PRO A 241 8.35 -32.28 -15.24
CA PRO A 241 8.65 -32.49 -13.84
C PRO A 241 10.13 -32.18 -13.58
N THR A 242 10.39 -31.42 -12.52
CA THR A 242 11.76 -30.99 -12.13
C THR A 242 12.27 -31.70 -10.88
N ALA A 243 11.42 -32.52 -10.25
CA ALA A 243 11.75 -33.35 -9.10
C ALA A 243 11.06 -34.72 -9.23
N THR A 244 11.59 -35.71 -8.52
CA THR A 244 10.98 -37.04 -8.37
C THR A 244 10.74 -37.32 -6.89
N TYR A 245 10.06 -38.43 -6.55
CA TYR A 245 9.86 -38.82 -5.15
C TYR A 245 11.17 -39.15 -4.40
N ASP A 246 12.22 -39.50 -5.13
CA ASP A 246 13.54 -39.87 -4.58
C ASP A 246 14.56 -38.73 -4.62
N ALA A 247 14.33 -37.71 -5.47
CA ALA A 247 15.24 -36.59 -5.66
C ALA A 247 14.52 -35.25 -5.43
N PRO A 248 14.89 -34.48 -4.38
CA PRO A 248 14.28 -33.18 -4.10
C PRO A 248 14.64 -32.16 -5.19
N PRO A 249 13.80 -31.13 -5.40
CA PRO A 249 14.04 -30.12 -6.41
C PRO A 249 15.27 -29.26 -6.10
N THR A 250 15.92 -28.75 -7.14
CA THR A 250 16.93 -27.69 -7.05
C THR A 250 16.30 -26.33 -6.72
N SER A 251 15.84 -26.18 -5.47
CA SER A 251 15.24 -24.93 -4.97
C SER A 251 16.09 -24.32 -3.85
N SER A 252 15.83 -23.05 -3.53
CA SER A 252 16.44 -22.34 -2.40
C SER A 252 16.24 -23.03 -1.05
N TYR A 253 15.29 -23.96 -0.95
CA TYR A 253 14.98 -24.71 0.28
C TYR A 253 15.76 -26.02 0.43
N PHE A 254 16.37 -26.50 -0.65
CA PHE A 254 17.22 -27.71 -0.70
C PHE A 254 18.67 -27.36 -1.06
N THR A 255 19.13 -26.18 -0.64
CA THR A 255 20.52 -25.76 -0.84
C THR A 255 21.45 -26.45 0.16
N GLU A 256 22.75 -26.49 -0.16
CA GLU A 256 23.78 -27.04 0.72
C GLU A 256 23.85 -26.28 2.07
N SER A 257 23.54 -24.98 2.06
CA SER A 257 23.45 -24.15 3.27
C SER A 257 22.30 -24.55 4.22
N GLN A 258 21.32 -25.28 3.71
CA GLN A 258 20.12 -25.73 4.44
C GLN A 258 20.20 -27.19 4.86
N LYS A 259 21.34 -27.85 4.61
CA LYS A 259 21.64 -29.23 5.00
C LYS A 259 21.74 -29.36 6.51
N ILE A 260 21.13 -30.42 7.05
CA ILE A 260 21.29 -30.76 8.47
C ILE A 260 22.63 -31.46 8.68
N ARG A 261 23.34 -31.11 9.76
CA ARG A 261 24.60 -31.75 10.12
C ARG A 261 24.32 -32.99 10.94
N ASN A 262 24.97 -34.11 10.62
CA ASN A 262 24.85 -35.35 11.40
C ASN A 262 25.23 -35.06 12.86
N PRO A 263 24.39 -35.42 13.84
CA PRO A 263 24.69 -35.19 15.25
C PRO A 263 25.96 -35.93 15.73
N GLY A 264 26.37 -36.99 15.02
CA GLY A 264 27.63 -37.70 15.24
C GLY A 264 28.87 -37.06 14.60
N ALA A 265 28.71 -36.08 13.71
CA ALA A 265 29.83 -35.35 13.11
C ALA A 265 30.22 -34.14 13.97
N LYS A 266 30.32 -34.32 15.29
CA LYS A 266 31.18 -33.44 16.09
C LYS A 266 32.57 -33.62 15.51
N GLY A 267 33.06 -32.57 14.88
CA GLY A 267 34.30 -32.61 14.10
C GLY A 267 35.37 -33.37 14.85
N ASP A 268 36.02 -34.28 14.13
CA ASP A 268 37.43 -34.56 14.29
C ASP A 268 38.17 -33.23 14.03
N LEU A 269 38.00 -32.29 14.96
CA LEU A 269 38.93 -31.21 15.16
C LEU A 269 40.16 -31.94 15.70
N GLY A 270 41.05 -32.30 14.78
CA GLY A 270 42.42 -32.60 15.16
C GLY A 270 42.90 -31.55 16.16
N PRO A 271 43.71 -31.95 17.16
CA PRO A 271 44.10 -31.10 18.28
C PRO A 271 44.51 -29.73 17.74
N ASP A 272 43.86 -28.69 18.27
CA ASP A 272 44.22 -27.30 17.98
C ASP A 272 45.75 -27.17 18.04
N PRO A 273 46.41 -26.69 16.98
CA PRO A 273 47.82 -26.37 17.08
C PRO A 273 47.94 -25.32 18.18
N VAL A 274 48.63 -25.71 19.25
CA VAL A 274 48.99 -24.85 20.38
C VAL A 274 49.39 -23.49 19.80
N PRO A 275 48.72 -22.38 20.20
CA PRO A 275 49.12 -21.07 19.74
C PRO A 275 50.59 -20.87 20.10
N PRO A 276 51.46 -20.49 19.14
CA PRO A 276 52.86 -20.28 19.44
C PRO A 276 52.98 -19.23 20.55
N PRO A 277 53.93 -19.39 21.48
CA PRO A 277 54.10 -18.48 22.60
C PRO A 277 54.25 -17.04 22.10
N LEU A 278 53.49 -16.14 22.72
CA LEU A 278 53.54 -14.70 22.48
C LEU A 278 55.00 -14.23 22.59
N ASN A 279 55.57 -13.88 21.44
CA ASN A 279 56.86 -13.22 21.37
C ASN A 279 56.78 -11.88 22.13
N PRO A 280 57.72 -11.58 23.03
CA PRO A 280 57.75 -10.29 23.70
C PRO A 280 57.97 -9.17 22.67
N TYR A 281 57.18 -8.11 22.80
CA TYR A 281 57.25 -6.86 22.05
C TYR A 281 58.71 -6.42 21.77
N PRO A 282 59.12 -6.22 20.50
CA PRO A 282 60.28 -5.40 20.22
C PRO A 282 59.90 -3.94 20.50
N GLY A 283 60.77 -3.27 21.26
CA GLY A 283 60.61 -1.87 21.67
C GLY A 283 60.56 -0.86 20.52
N PRO A 284 60.33 0.43 20.85
CA PRO A 284 60.18 1.49 19.87
C PRO A 284 61.46 1.67 19.05
N ALA A 285 61.32 1.62 17.72
CA ALA A 285 62.40 1.88 16.79
C ALA A 285 62.88 3.35 16.90
N PRO A 286 64.21 3.61 16.85
CA PRO A 286 64.74 4.96 16.85
C PRO A 286 64.44 5.67 15.52
N VAL A 287 63.89 6.88 15.63
CA VAL A 287 63.64 7.79 14.52
C VAL A 287 64.99 8.27 13.98
N ALA A 288 65.31 7.91 12.73
CA ALA A 288 66.47 8.44 12.04
C ALA A 288 66.20 9.90 11.58
N PRO A 289 67.18 10.81 11.69
CA PRO A 289 67.04 12.18 11.23
C PRO A 289 67.14 12.23 9.70
N MET A 290 66.06 12.68 9.05
CA MET A 290 66.08 12.95 7.61
C MET A 290 66.85 14.26 7.34
N PRO A 291 67.81 14.25 6.39
CA PRO A 291 68.64 15.41 6.10
C PRO A 291 67.88 16.46 5.30
N TYR A 292 68.11 17.69 5.71
CA TYR A 292 67.75 18.95 5.07
C TYR A 292 68.15 19.01 3.59
N GLY A 293 67.27 19.59 2.76
CA GLY A 293 67.65 20.27 1.53
C GLY A 293 66.87 19.85 0.29
N TYR A 294 66.08 20.79 -0.27
CA TYR A 294 65.74 21.07 -1.69
C TYR A 294 64.31 21.71 -1.78
N PRO A 295 64.03 22.57 -2.79
CA PRO A 295 63.58 23.95 -2.62
C PRO A 295 62.11 24.14 -3.06
N PRO A 296 61.52 25.34 -2.87
CA PRO A 296 60.13 25.60 -3.20
C PRO A 296 59.96 25.86 -4.70
N TYR A 297 59.49 24.87 -5.45
CA TYR A 297 58.90 25.12 -6.76
C TYR A 297 57.38 25.13 -6.64
N ALA A 298 56.84 26.34 -6.76
CA ALA A 298 55.43 26.61 -6.98
C ALA A 298 54.96 25.89 -8.25
N LEU A 299 54.07 24.92 -8.10
CA LEU A 299 53.29 24.36 -9.19
C LEU A 299 51.98 25.17 -9.31
N PRO A 300 51.70 25.83 -10.44
CA PRO A 300 50.40 26.46 -10.68
C PRO A 300 49.32 25.40 -10.92
N PRO A 301 48.05 25.68 -10.58
CA PRO A 301 46.95 24.73 -10.77
C PRO A 301 46.69 24.48 -12.26
N PRO A 302 46.24 23.28 -12.64
CA PRO A 302 46.00 22.94 -14.03
C PRO A 302 44.79 23.74 -14.56
N PHE A 303 45.07 24.64 -15.50
CA PHE A 303 44.09 25.23 -16.40
C PHE A 303 43.46 24.12 -17.24
N TYR A 304 42.20 23.81 -17.00
CA TYR A 304 41.38 23.08 -17.97
C TYR A 304 40.87 24.07 -19.04
N PRO A 305 41.10 23.81 -20.34
CA PRO A 305 40.52 24.62 -21.40
C PRO A 305 39.01 24.39 -21.47
N GLN A 306 38.24 25.48 -21.32
CA GLN A 306 36.80 25.52 -21.55
C GLN A 306 36.50 25.35 -23.05
N PRO A 307 35.51 24.52 -23.44
CA PRO A 307 35.08 24.42 -24.83
C PRO A 307 34.31 25.69 -25.27
N PRO A 308 34.42 26.12 -26.54
CA PRO A 308 33.78 27.32 -27.04
C PRO A 308 32.32 27.00 -27.42
N TYR A 309 31.38 27.34 -26.54
CA TYR A 309 29.97 27.44 -26.94
C TYR A 309 29.62 28.90 -27.22
N ALA A 310 29.42 29.18 -28.50
CA ALA A 310 28.87 30.42 -29.01
C ALA A 310 27.42 30.59 -28.52
N TYR A 311 27.19 31.56 -27.65
CA TYR A 311 25.87 32.08 -27.34
C TYR A 311 25.59 33.33 -28.20
N PRO A 312 24.46 33.41 -28.92
CA PRO A 312 24.06 34.62 -29.61
C PRO A 312 23.52 35.68 -28.64
N PRO A 313 23.69 36.97 -28.94
CA PRO A 313 23.21 38.06 -28.09
C PRO A 313 21.74 38.35 -28.40
N TYR A 314 20.85 38.09 -27.46
CA TYR A 314 19.53 38.74 -27.45
C TYR A 314 19.50 39.79 -26.37
N ALA A 315 19.66 41.03 -26.82
CA ALA A 315 19.17 42.22 -26.13
C ALA A 315 17.64 42.21 -26.16
N LEU A 316 16.98 42.42 -25.02
CA LEU A 316 15.68 43.07 -24.94
C LEU A 316 15.44 43.50 -23.50
N GLY A 317 15.51 44.81 -23.28
CA GLY A 317 15.22 45.46 -22.02
C GLY A 317 13.76 45.27 -21.63
N TYR A 318 13.53 45.01 -20.35
CA TYR A 318 12.24 45.22 -19.72
C TYR A 318 12.36 46.35 -18.70
N PRO A 319 11.44 47.33 -18.71
CA PRO A 319 11.44 48.44 -17.79
C PRO A 319 11.08 47.99 -16.37
N GLN A 320 11.89 48.43 -15.41
CA GLN A 320 11.60 48.41 -13.98
C GLN A 320 10.39 49.30 -13.68
N PRO A 321 9.34 48.83 -12.97
CA PRO A 321 8.37 49.73 -12.38
C PRO A 321 8.99 50.44 -11.16
N PRO A 322 8.68 51.72 -10.95
CA PRO A 322 9.33 52.53 -9.92
C PRO A 322 8.87 52.15 -8.51
N PHE A 323 9.84 52.12 -7.61
CA PHE A 323 9.64 52.25 -6.17
C PHE A 323 8.85 53.53 -5.88
N GLN A 324 7.65 53.42 -5.32
CA GLN A 324 7.04 54.52 -4.59
C GLN A 324 7.28 54.33 -3.09
N LEU A 325 8.22 55.15 -2.61
CA LEU A 325 8.48 55.47 -1.23
C LEU A 325 7.61 56.69 -0.85
N MET A 326 7.15 56.74 0.39
CA MET A 326 6.46 57.82 1.11
C MET A 326 4.95 57.97 0.87
N ASP A 327 4.16 57.65 1.90
CA ASP A 327 3.43 58.73 2.59
C ASP A 327 3.26 58.41 4.10
N PRO A 328 3.70 59.28 5.02
CA PRO A 328 3.46 59.16 6.44
C PRO A 328 2.43 60.21 6.90
N ARG A 329 1.21 59.82 7.30
CA ARG A 329 0.47 60.53 8.36
C ARG A 329 -0.88 59.90 8.72
N SER A 330 -0.98 59.59 10.02
CA SER A 330 -2.13 59.82 10.92
C SER A 330 -3.53 59.39 10.47
N HIS A 331 -4.18 58.50 11.23
CA HIS A 331 -5.20 58.89 12.23
C HIS A 331 -5.63 57.71 13.13
N ALA A 332 -5.77 58.04 14.42
CA ALA A 332 -6.63 57.51 15.48
C ALA A 332 -7.05 56.02 15.44
N SER A 333 -6.60 55.20 16.41
CA SER A 333 -7.21 55.06 17.75
C SER A 333 -8.64 54.51 17.68
N VAL A 334 -8.82 53.23 18.06
CA VAL A 334 -9.78 52.74 19.07
C VAL A 334 -9.44 51.26 19.29
N ARG A 335 -8.98 50.96 20.50
CA ARG A 335 -8.65 49.63 21.01
C ARG A 335 -9.70 49.32 22.08
N PRO A 336 -10.46 48.23 22.02
CA PRO A 336 -11.24 47.79 23.17
C PRO A 336 -10.29 47.10 24.15
N HIS A 337 -10.15 47.71 25.32
CA HIS A 337 -9.56 47.10 26.50
C HIS A 337 -10.41 45.90 26.94
N THR A 338 -9.75 44.77 27.23
CA THR A 338 -10.27 43.76 28.16
C THR A 338 -9.22 43.50 29.24
N PRO A 339 -9.63 43.37 30.52
CA PRO A 339 -8.71 43.41 31.65
C PRO A 339 -8.02 42.06 31.85
N GLY A 340 -6.79 42.12 32.35
CA GLY A 340 -5.91 40.98 32.48
C GLY A 340 -6.24 40.00 33.61
N ALA A 341 -5.58 38.85 33.52
CA ALA A 341 -5.18 38.04 34.65
C ALA A 341 -3.94 37.23 34.25
N HIS A 342 -2.79 37.65 34.74
CA HIS A 342 -1.58 36.83 34.78
C HIS A 342 -1.68 35.90 35.98
N GLY A 343 -1.55 34.60 35.74
CA GLY A 343 -1.37 33.56 36.76
C GLY A 343 -0.48 32.44 36.21
N PRO A 344 0.42 31.85 37.02
CA PRO A 344 1.52 31.03 36.54
C PRO A 344 1.09 29.59 36.19
N GLY A 345 1.92 28.97 35.35
CA GLY A 345 1.66 27.70 34.67
C GLY A 345 1.12 26.57 35.53
N SER A 346 0.09 25.92 35.00
CA SER A 346 -0.37 24.60 35.42
C SER A 346 -0.42 23.69 34.18
N ALA A 347 0.01 22.45 34.38
CA ALA A 347 0.14 21.41 33.37
C ALA A 347 -1.17 21.19 32.57
N PRO A 348 -1.09 20.68 31.32
CA PRO A 348 -2.28 20.44 30.50
C PRO A 348 -3.23 19.47 31.19
N THR A 349 -4.48 19.90 31.31
CA THR A 349 -5.60 19.16 31.88
C THR A 349 -5.73 17.81 31.21
N SER A 350 -5.74 16.73 32.01
CA SER A 350 -5.95 15.37 31.52
C SER A 350 -7.27 15.27 30.72
N PRO A 351 -7.33 14.43 29.67
CA PRO A 351 -8.49 14.35 28.79
C PRO A 351 -9.74 13.96 29.58
N ILE A 352 -10.77 14.80 29.43
CA ILE A 352 -12.10 14.66 30.02
C ILE A 352 -12.68 13.30 29.64
N LYS A 353 -12.97 12.46 30.64
CA LYS A 353 -13.82 11.27 30.47
C LYS A 353 -15.22 11.75 30.11
N ILE A 354 -15.59 11.66 28.83
CA ILE A 354 -16.97 11.84 28.39
C ILE A 354 -17.74 10.63 28.95
N LEU A 355 -18.34 10.79 30.12
CA LEU A 355 -19.36 9.88 30.63
C LEU A 355 -20.56 10.02 29.69
N LEU A 356 -20.88 8.95 28.95
CA LEU A 356 -22.16 8.88 28.26
C LEU A 356 -23.26 8.98 29.33
N PRO A 357 -24.26 9.86 29.16
CA PRO A 357 -25.22 10.20 30.21
C PRO A 357 -26.18 9.05 30.60
N TYR A 358 -26.10 7.89 29.96
CA TYR A 358 -26.92 6.74 30.31
C TYR A 358 -26.17 5.42 30.02
N PRO A 359 -26.00 4.51 31.00
CA PRO A 359 -25.57 3.15 30.72
C PRO A 359 -26.70 2.43 29.97
N VAL A 360 -26.44 2.03 28.73
CA VAL A 360 -27.41 1.29 27.90
C VAL A 360 -27.14 -0.20 28.11
N SER A 361 -28.18 -0.97 28.42
CA SER A 361 -28.06 -2.43 28.58
C SER A 361 -27.76 -3.10 27.22
N LEU A 362 -27.15 -4.30 27.24
CA LEU A 362 -26.92 -5.07 26.01
C LEU A 362 -28.24 -5.37 25.28
N ASP A 363 -29.31 -5.65 26.03
CA ASP A 363 -30.63 -5.94 25.48
C ASP A 363 -31.20 -4.72 24.73
N GLU A 364 -31.18 -3.55 25.38
CA GLU A 364 -31.66 -2.29 24.78
C GLU A 364 -30.82 -1.88 23.56
N PHE A 365 -29.52 -2.16 23.57
CA PHE A 365 -28.65 -1.96 22.41
C PHE A 365 -29.00 -2.90 21.26
N CYS A 366 -29.15 -4.20 21.52
CA CYS A 366 -29.52 -5.18 20.50
C CYS A 366 -30.90 -4.89 19.90
N GLU A 367 -31.88 -4.50 20.73
CA GLU A 367 -33.22 -4.11 20.29
C GLU A 367 -33.17 -2.85 19.41
N ARG A 368 -32.38 -1.84 19.79
CA ARG A 368 -32.29 -0.56 19.06
C ARG A 368 -31.62 -0.67 17.69
N TYR A 369 -30.73 -1.65 17.51
CA TYR A 369 -29.99 -1.86 16.26
C TYR A 369 -30.43 -3.12 15.50
N GLU A 370 -31.53 -3.75 15.92
CA GLU A 370 -32.09 -4.95 15.28
C GLU A 370 -31.04 -6.07 15.11
N ILE A 371 -30.26 -6.32 16.17
CA ILE A 371 -29.23 -7.37 16.19
C ILE A 371 -29.89 -8.71 16.52
N ASP A 372 -29.65 -9.72 15.68
CA ASP A 372 -30.18 -11.07 15.85
C ASP A 372 -29.75 -11.72 17.18
N ASP A 373 -30.59 -12.64 17.69
CA ASP A 373 -30.37 -13.33 18.97
C ASP A 373 -29.07 -14.16 18.99
N GLU A 374 -28.63 -14.65 17.83
CA GLU A 374 -27.36 -15.37 17.70
C GLU A 374 -26.18 -14.43 18.02
N ASP A 375 -26.10 -13.28 17.35
CA ASP A 375 -25.07 -12.26 17.56
C ASP A 375 -25.13 -11.66 18.98
N LYS A 376 -26.34 -11.50 19.53
CA LYS A 376 -26.54 -11.12 20.94
C LYS A 376 -25.90 -12.15 21.89
N GLY A 377 -26.05 -13.44 21.61
CA GLY A 377 -25.39 -14.52 22.36
C GLY A 377 -23.85 -14.43 22.31
N TRP A 378 -23.30 -14.11 21.13
CA TRP A 378 -21.87 -13.88 20.96
C TRP A 378 -21.38 -12.63 21.73
N LEU A 379 -22.11 -11.52 21.67
CA LEU A 379 -21.79 -10.29 22.39
C LEU A 379 -21.85 -10.48 23.91
N ALA A 380 -22.83 -11.24 24.41
CA ALA A 380 -22.94 -11.60 25.82
C ALA A 380 -21.75 -12.48 26.28
N LYS A 381 -21.34 -13.46 25.47
CA LYS A 381 -20.19 -14.33 25.76
C LYS A 381 -18.87 -13.56 25.79
N LEU A 382 -18.74 -12.53 24.94
CA LEU A 382 -17.60 -11.61 24.93
C LEU A 382 -17.62 -10.57 26.05
N LYS A 383 -18.67 -10.56 26.90
CA LYS A 383 -18.89 -9.57 27.95
C LYS A 383 -18.85 -8.13 27.41
N PHE A 384 -19.39 -7.92 26.21
CA PHE A 384 -19.49 -6.61 25.59
C PHE A 384 -20.43 -5.70 26.42
N GLN A 385 -19.95 -4.50 26.77
CA GLN A 385 -20.77 -3.47 27.41
C GLN A 385 -20.95 -2.29 26.44
N PRO A 386 -22.17 -2.00 25.95
CA PRO A 386 -22.43 -0.82 25.14
C PRO A 386 -21.97 0.45 25.87
N GLY A 387 -21.06 1.20 25.24
CA GLY A 387 -20.44 2.39 25.83
C GLY A 387 -19.03 2.16 26.41
N ASP A 388 -18.55 0.92 26.48
CA ASP A 388 -17.15 0.65 26.80
C ASP A 388 -16.28 0.93 25.57
N ARG A 389 -15.61 2.09 25.55
CA ARG A 389 -14.63 2.45 24.50
C ARG A 389 -13.44 1.49 24.44
N ARG A 390 -13.29 0.55 25.38
CA ARG A 390 -12.26 -0.49 25.32
C ARG A 390 -12.41 -1.40 24.10
N VAL A 391 -13.60 -1.48 23.50
CA VAL A 391 -13.82 -2.28 22.29
C VAL A 391 -13.34 -1.56 21.02
N GLU A 392 -13.21 -0.23 21.03
CA GLU A 392 -12.50 0.50 19.95
C GLU A 392 -11.02 0.10 19.89
N ASN A 393 -10.45 -0.38 21.01
CA ASN A 393 -9.11 -0.97 21.06
C ASN A 393 -9.08 -2.47 20.72
N LEU A 394 -10.22 -3.15 20.57
CA LEU A 394 -10.28 -4.55 20.10
C LEU A 394 -10.30 -4.66 18.57
N ASN A 395 -10.71 -3.61 17.85
CA ASN A 395 -10.49 -3.50 16.40
C ASN A 395 -9.03 -3.22 16.03
N ALA A 396 -8.14 -3.07 17.02
CA ALA A 396 -6.70 -3.16 16.82
C ALA A 396 -6.17 -4.61 16.85
N ARG A 397 -7.01 -5.65 17.05
CA ARG A 397 -6.48 -7.03 17.16
C ARG A 397 -7.29 -8.21 16.64
N ILE A 398 -8.55 -8.09 16.18
CA ILE A 398 -9.22 -9.18 15.46
C ILE A 398 -10.08 -8.61 14.32
N GLY A 399 -9.66 -8.84 13.08
CA GLY A 399 -10.40 -8.47 11.88
C GLY A 399 -11.63 -9.36 11.68
N ARG A 400 -12.79 -8.70 11.52
CA ARG A 400 -14.07 -9.27 11.08
C ARG A 400 -14.00 -9.77 9.65
N VAL A 401 -14.57 -10.95 9.48
CA VAL A 401 -15.16 -11.50 8.25
C VAL A 401 -16.34 -10.61 7.85
N THR A 402 -16.35 -10.12 6.62
CA THR A 402 -17.55 -9.54 5.98
C THR A 402 -18.26 -10.64 5.21
N LEU A 403 -19.41 -11.08 5.70
CA LEU A 403 -20.38 -11.85 4.93
C LEU A 403 -21.07 -10.89 3.95
N ALA A 404 -20.84 -11.10 2.66
CA ALA A 404 -21.58 -10.44 1.60
C ALA A 404 -23.00 -11.03 1.54
N SER A 405 -23.99 -10.18 1.78
CA SER A 405 -25.40 -10.44 1.56
C SER A 405 -25.66 -10.78 0.08
N ARG A 406 -26.28 -11.94 -0.17
CA ARG A 406 -26.78 -12.36 -1.48
C ARG A 406 -28.08 -11.62 -1.78
N ASN A 407 -28.10 -10.92 -2.91
CA ASN A 407 -29.30 -10.54 -3.64
C ASN A 407 -30.19 -11.77 -3.89
N SER A 408 -31.42 -11.72 -3.39
CA SER A 408 -32.55 -12.51 -3.90
C SER A 408 -33.28 -11.70 -4.97
N PRO A 409 -33.57 -12.27 -6.17
CA PRO A 409 -34.37 -11.59 -7.18
C PRO A 409 -35.87 -11.68 -6.83
N GLY A 410 -36.57 -10.57 -7.04
CA GLY A 410 -37.98 -10.41 -6.77
C GLY A 410 -38.88 -11.37 -7.57
N MET A 411 -39.73 -12.10 -6.85
CA MET A 411 -40.94 -12.70 -7.42
C MET A 411 -42.03 -11.64 -7.52
N ILE A 412 -42.36 -11.25 -8.76
CA ILE A 412 -43.53 -10.45 -9.11
C ILE A 412 -44.74 -11.39 -9.11
N PHE A 413 -45.63 -11.26 -8.11
CA PHE A 413 -46.95 -11.87 -8.15
C PHE A 413 -47.85 -11.09 -9.12
N SER A 414 -48.23 -11.74 -10.22
CA SER A 414 -49.36 -11.32 -11.06
C SER A 414 -50.68 -11.81 -10.46
N PRO A 415 -51.72 -10.97 -10.30
CA PRO A 415 -53.05 -11.43 -9.94
C PRO A 415 -53.82 -11.76 -11.22
N ASN A 416 -54.23 -13.02 -11.41
CA ASN A 416 -55.19 -13.35 -12.45
C ASN A 416 -56.26 -14.34 -11.94
N LYS A 417 -57.50 -13.84 -11.98
CA LYS A 417 -58.76 -14.52 -12.29
C LYS A 417 -59.14 -15.77 -11.48
N ARG A 418 -60.12 -15.56 -10.61
CA ARG A 418 -61.09 -16.60 -10.18
C ARG A 418 -61.88 -17.10 -11.39
N PRO A 419 -62.18 -18.41 -11.47
CA PRO A 419 -63.36 -18.90 -12.15
C PRO A 419 -64.47 -19.24 -11.13
N SER A 420 -65.68 -18.86 -11.52
CA SER A 420 -66.96 -19.18 -10.90
C SER A 420 -67.43 -20.57 -11.33
N TYR A 421 -67.92 -21.37 -10.39
CA TYR A 421 -68.87 -22.50 -10.54
C TYR A 421 -69.45 -22.68 -9.11
N VAL A 422 -70.75 -22.55 -8.79
CA VAL A 422 -71.97 -23.23 -9.27
C VAL A 422 -71.69 -24.74 -9.29
N ILE A 423 -72.05 -25.53 -8.28
CA ILE A 423 -73.38 -25.80 -7.70
C ILE A 423 -73.29 -25.92 -6.17
#